data_AF-X1TQW6-F1
#
_entry.id   AF-X1TQW6-F1
#
_cell.length_a   1.000
_cell.length_b   1.000
_cell.length_c   1.000
_cell.angle_alpha   90.00
_cell.angle_beta   90.00
_cell.angle_gamma   90.00
#
_symmetry.space_group_name_H-M   'P 1'
#
loop_
_entity.id
_entity.type
_entity.pdbx_description
1 polymer ?
#
loop_
_entity_poly.entity_id
_entity_poly.type
_entity_poly.pdbx_seq_one_letter_code
_entity_poly.pdbx_strand_id
1 'polypeptide(L)'
;VQYLLASYDDVSALLQWFYLPEAFRSRYKDIPDNIHDYINNQLESSNEIISIGMSIAKRLGLDRIEYVDDHHDKEIFLKIASKLTAEIQNNSEYLSIQNDSFYKKSQQRLQDAVKKGDLLPYYIYMNSLEYGARDMELQWNLWFRTKLQSGLDRSRMALWEVRNLNISSHIRRATALHPGERLLVIIGASHKPFLEIYLNQMVDIKLVQLRDVSSNID
;
A
#
# COMPACT_ATOMS: atom_id res chain seq x y z
N VAL A 1 -17.93 0.93 -16.17
CA VAL A 1 -18.08 1.42 -14.78
C VAL A 1 -19.00 0.51 -13.96
N GLN A 2 -20.29 0.36 -14.28
CA GLN A 2 -21.22 -0.48 -13.49
C GLN A 2 -20.77 -1.92 -13.25
N TYR A 3 -20.34 -2.63 -14.30
CA TYR A 3 -19.89 -4.02 -14.16
C TYR A 3 -18.70 -4.16 -13.22
N LEU A 4 -17.79 -3.17 -13.23
CA LEU A 4 -16.61 -3.15 -12.36
C LEU A 4 -17.02 -2.89 -10.89
N LEU A 5 -17.96 -1.96 -10.66
CA LEU A 5 -18.52 -1.72 -9.33
C LEU A 5 -19.25 -2.97 -8.79
N ALA A 6 -20.03 -3.64 -9.65
CA ALA A 6 -20.76 -4.86 -9.27
C ALA A 6 -19.82 -6.04 -9.00
N SER A 7 -18.61 -6.05 -9.57
CA SER A 7 -17.58 -7.06 -9.32
C SER A 7 -16.60 -6.68 -8.20
N TYR A 8 -16.86 -5.59 -7.46
CA TYR A 8 -15.95 -5.05 -6.44
C TYR A 8 -14.56 -4.67 -6.98
N ASP A 9 -14.46 -4.33 -8.27
CA ASP A 9 -13.27 -3.73 -8.90
C ASP A 9 -13.45 -2.21 -8.90
N ASP A 10 -13.42 -1.63 -7.70
CA ASP A 10 -13.68 -0.22 -7.45
C ASP A 10 -12.62 0.68 -8.08
N VAL A 11 -11.33 0.35 -7.96
CA VAL A 11 -10.24 1.15 -8.52
C VAL A 11 -10.31 1.22 -10.04
N SER A 12 -10.57 0.11 -10.74
CA SER A 12 -10.75 0.16 -12.20
C SER A 12 -12.06 0.88 -12.57
N ALA A 13 -13.11 0.76 -11.75
CA ALA A 13 -14.33 1.55 -11.96
C ALA A 13 -14.06 3.06 -11.85
N LEU A 14 -13.29 3.49 -10.85
CA LEU A 14 -12.86 4.87 -10.66
C LEU A 14 -12.01 5.35 -11.83
N LEU A 15 -11.06 4.54 -12.31
CA LEU A 15 -10.25 4.85 -13.49
C LEU A 15 -11.10 5.07 -14.74
N GLN A 16 -12.02 4.14 -15.01
CA GLN A 16 -12.94 4.26 -16.14
C GLN A 16 -13.87 5.46 -16.01
N TRP A 17 -14.31 5.79 -14.79
CA TRP A 17 -15.05 7.02 -14.53
C TRP A 17 -14.21 8.28 -14.78
N PHE A 18 -12.93 8.26 -14.40
CA PHE A 18 -11.99 9.37 -14.58
C PHE A 18 -11.60 9.64 -16.03
N TYR A 19 -11.78 8.67 -16.93
CA TYR A 19 -11.67 8.90 -18.38
C TYR A 19 -12.87 9.66 -18.95
N LEU A 20 -14.03 9.62 -18.29
CA LEU A 20 -15.24 10.27 -18.81
C LEU A 20 -15.20 11.80 -18.60
N PRO A 21 -15.56 12.60 -19.63
CA PRO A 21 -15.75 14.03 -19.48
C PRO A 21 -16.78 14.34 -18.39
N GLU A 22 -16.56 15.41 -17.62
CA GLU A 22 -17.46 15.83 -16.55
C GLU A 22 -18.92 16.00 -17.03
N ALA A 23 -19.11 16.62 -18.21
CA ALA A 23 -20.42 16.77 -18.82
C ALA A 23 -21.13 15.43 -19.09
N PHE A 24 -20.38 14.36 -19.33
CA PHE A 24 -20.92 13.01 -19.50
C PHE A 24 -21.22 12.38 -18.15
N ARG A 25 -20.28 12.49 -17.18
CA ARG A 25 -20.47 12.01 -15.81
C ARG A 25 -21.74 12.58 -15.18
N SER A 26 -21.97 13.89 -15.27
CA SER A 26 -23.15 14.55 -14.69
C SER A 26 -24.49 14.16 -15.33
N ARG A 27 -24.46 13.52 -16.51
CA ARG A 27 -25.67 13.06 -17.24
C ARG A 27 -25.83 11.54 -17.21
N TYR A 28 -24.91 10.82 -16.61
CA TYR A 28 -24.92 9.37 -16.57
C TYR A 28 -25.91 8.88 -15.50
N LYS A 29 -27.13 8.54 -15.93
CA LYS A 29 -28.26 8.18 -15.05
C LYS A 29 -28.37 6.70 -14.70
N ASP A 30 -27.49 5.87 -15.26
CA ASP A 30 -27.60 4.43 -15.11
C ASP A 30 -26.97 3.93 -13.78
N ILE A 31 -26.44 4.82 -12.94
CA ILE A 31 -26.01 4.53 -11.56
C ILE A 31 -26.82 5.34 -10.56
N PRO A 32 -27.14 4.80 -9.38
CA PRO A 32 -27.78 5.56 -8.30
C PRO A 32 -26.96 6.79 -7.87
N ASP A 33 -27.65 7.87 -7.49
CA ASP A 33 -27.03 9.15 -7.11
C ASP A 33 -25.99 8.99 -5.99
N ASN A 34 -26.24 8.13 -5.00
CA ASN A 34 -25.29 7.88 -3.91
C ASN A 34 -23.98 7.23 -4.38
N ILE A 35 -24.02 6.44 -5.46
CA ILE A 35 -22.84 5.84 -6.08
C ILE A 35 -22.10 6.89 -6.92
N HIS A 36 -22.83 7.78 -7.59
CA HIS A 36 -22.27 8.91 -8.31
C HIS A 36 -21.47 9.82 -7.38
N ASP A 37 -22.08 10.22 -6.25
CA ASP A 37 -21.45 11.04 -5.21
C ASP A 37 -20.23 10.34 -4.63
N TYR A 38 -20.35 9.05 -4.30
CA TYR A 38 -19.24 8.26 -3.77
C TYR A 38 -18.04 8.29 -4.72
N ILE A 39 -18.25 8.00 -6.01
CA ILE A 39 -17.18 7.96 -7.01
C ILE A 39 -16.54 9.33 -7.20
N ASN A 40 -17.32 10.40 -7.29
CA ASN A 40 -16.77 11.75 -7.45
C ASN A 40 -15.96 12.18 -6.23
N ASN A 41 -16.45 11.90 -5.01
CA ASN A 41 -15.71 12.16 -3.79
C ASN A 41 -14.38 11.37 -3.74
N GLN A 42 -14.36 10.12 -4.24
CA GLN A 42 -13.12 9.37 -4.34
C GLN A 42 -12.12 10.02 -5.30
N LEU A 43 -12.57 10.57 -6.44
CA LEU A 43 -11.67 11.27 -7.38
C LEU A 43 -11.03 12.53 -6.82
N GLU A 44 -11.61 13.12 -5.77
CA GLU A 44 -11.05 14.27 -5.06
C GLU A 44 -10.08 13.86 -3.92
N SER A 45 -9.94 12.56 -3.67
CA SER A 45 -9.07 12.05 -2.60
C SER A 45 -7.59 12.32 -2.89
N SER A 46 -6.88 12.73 -1.85
CA SER A 46 -5.42 12.93 -1.88
C SER A 46 -4.61 11.63 -1.68
N ASN A 47 -5.27 10.46 -1.62
CA ASN A 47 -4.58 9.19 -1.46
C ASN A 47 -3.70 8.84 -2.68
N GLU A 48 -2.73 7.94 -2.52
CA GLU A 48 -1.78 7.58 -3.57
C GLU A 48 -2.41 6.79 -4.73
N ILE A 49 -3.53 6.10 -4.49
CA ILE A 49 -4.26 5.38 -5.56
C ILE A 49 -4.74 6.38 -6.60
N ILE A 50 -5.31 7.52 -6.17
CA ILE A 50 -5.81 8.55 -7.07
C ILE A 50 -4.67 9.45 -7.56
N SER A 51 -3.93 10.07 -6.63
CA SER A 51 -2.96 11.11 -6.95
C SER A 51 -1.78 10.60 -7.80
N ILE A 52 -1.35 9.36 -7.57
CA ILE A 52 -0.24 8.72 -8.29
C ILE A 52 -0.77 7.64 -9.25
N GLY A 53 -1.45 6.63 -8.73
CA GLY A 53 -1.86 5.44 -9.49
C GLY A 53 -2.72 5.78 -10.70
N MET A 54 -3.85 6.46 -10.49
CA MET A 54 -4.78 6.85 -11.56
C MET A 54 -4.18 7.89 -12.51
N SER A 55 -3.42 8.86 -11.98
CA SER A 55 -2.70 9.85 -12.80
C SER A 55 -1.74 9.18 -13.79
N ILE A 56 -0.96 8.19 -13.33
CA ILE A 56 -0.04 7.42 -14.18
C ILE A 56 -0.82 6.53 -15.14
N ALA A 57 -1.82 5.78 -14.65
CA ALA A 57 -2.63 4.89 -15.48
C ALA A 57 -3.28 5.65 -16.66
N LYS A 58 -3.83 6.85 -16.40
CA LYS A 58 -4.39 7.72 -17.44
C LYS A 58 -3.37 8.18 -18.47
N ARG A 59 -2.16 8.56 -18.03
CA ARG A 59 -1.07 8.96 -18.94
C ARG A 59 -0.57 7.81 -19.81
N LEU A 60 -0.62 6.59 -19.27
CA LEU A 60 -0.22 5.36 -19.95
C LEU A 60 -1.36 4.73 -20.77
N GLY A 61 -2.59 5.26 -20.68
CA GLY A 61 -3.75 4.70 -21.38
C GLY A 61 -4.15 3.31 -20.86
N LEU A 62 -3.90 3.02 -19.57
CA LEU A 62 -4.30 1.74 -18.97
C LEU A 62 -5.81 1.71 -18.75
N ASP A 63 -6.41 0.54 -18.99
CA ASP A 63 -7.84 0.32 -18.75
C ASP A 63 -8.14 -0.18 -17.33
N ARG A 64 -7.14 -0.71 -16.62
CA ARG A 64 -7.28 -1.35 -15.30
C ARG A 64 -6.10 -1.02 -14.39
N ILE A 65 -6.36 -1.06 -13.09
CA ILE A 65 -5.34 -1.04 -12.04
C ILE A 65 -5.55 -2.29 -11.18
N GLU A 66 -4.51 -3.11 -11.06
CA GLU A 66 -4.56 -4.34 -10.28
C GLU A 66 -4.48 -4.04 -8.78
N TYR A 67 -5.44 -4.57 -8.00
CA TYR A 67 -5.41 -4.49 -6.54
C TYR A 67 -4.62 -5.67 -5.98
N VAL A 68 -3.52 -5.37 -5.29
CA VAL A 68 -2.62 -6.42 -4.76
C VAL A 68 -2.70 -6.56 -3.25
N ASP A 69 -3.19 -5.55 -2.52
CA ASP A 69 -3.23 -5.54 -1.06
C ASP A 69 -4.23 -6.57 -0.51
N ASP A 70 -3.73 -7.62 0.14
CA ASP A 70 -4.57 -8.71 0.62
C ASP A 70 -4.92 -8.52 2.10
N HIS A 71 -6.21 -8.57 2.46
CA HIS A 71 -6.67 -8.43 3.85
C HIS A 71 -7.31 -9.72 4.40
N HIS A 72 -7.08 -10.87 3.77
CA HIS A 72 -7.68 -12.15 4.22
C HIS A 72 -7.11 -12.61 5.57
N ASP A 73 -5.93 -12.13 5.97
CA ASP A 73 -5.36 -12.38 7.30
C ASP A 73 -6.27 -11.87 8.43
N LYS A 74 -7.12 -10.88 8.16
CA LYS A 74 -8.02 -10.27 9.15
C LYS A 74 -8.98 -11.26 9.79
N GLU A 75 -9.44 -12.27 9.06
CA GLU A 75 -10.37 -13.28 9.61
C GLU A 75 -9.74 -14.00 10.82
N ILE A 76 -8.45 -14.33 10.71
CA ILE A 76 -7.69 -14.97 11.78
C ILE A 76 -7.28 -13.92 12.82
N PHE A 77 -6.84 -12.73 12.41
CA PHE A 77 -6.45 -11.66 13.31
C PHE A 77 -7.56 -11.28 14.30
N LEU A 78 -8.81 -11.18 13.84
CA LEU A 78 -9.96 -10.85 14.69
C LEU A 78 -10.17 -11.84 15.83
N LYS A 79 -9.79 -13.12 15.65
CA LYS A 79 -9.88 -14.15 16.69
C LYS A 79 -8.87 -13.95 17.82
N ILE A 80 -7.76 -13.24 17.58
CA ILE A 80 -6.69 -13.01 18.56
C ILE A 80 -6.58 -11.55 19.03
N ALA A 81 -7.21 -10.61 18.32
CA ALA A 81 -6.98 -9.17 18.47
C ALA A 81 -7.22 -8.65 19.90
N SER A 82 -8.28 -9.11 20.57
CA SER A 82 -8.61 -8.68 21.93
C SER A 82 -7.54 -9.08 22.94
N LYS A 83 -7.14 -10.36 22.92
CA LYS A 83 -6.10 -10.90 23.81
C LYS A 83 -4.73 -10.30 23.50
N LEU A 84 -4.37 -10.17 22.22
CA LEU A 84 -3.14 -9.53 21.80
C LEU A 84 -3.06 -8.09 22.33
N THR A 85 -4.13 -7.30 22.17
CA THR A 85 -4.21 -5.92 22.65
C THR A 85 -4.04 -5.86 24.17
N ALA A 86 -4.71 -6.75 24.90
CA ALA A 86 -4.65 -6.78 26.36
C ALA A 86 -3.24 -7.07 26.89
N GLU A 87 -2.46 -7.94 26.21
CA GLU A 87 -1.09 -8.27 26.60
C GLU A 87 -0.06 -7.24 26.13
N ILE A 88 -0.22 -6.67 24.92
CA ILE A 88 0.78 -5.78 24.33
C ILE A 88 0.75 -4.36 24.91
N GLN A 89 -0.42 -3.88 25.36
CA GLN A 89 -0.60 -2.48 25.78
C GLN A 89 0.34 -2.05 26.92
N ASN A 90 0.76 -2.98 27.79
CA ASN A 90 1.66 -2.73 28.91
C ASN A 90 3.07 -3.29 28.67
N ASN A 91 3.37 -3.77 27.46
CA ASN A 91 4.65 -4.37 27.13
C ASN A 91 5.73 -3.29 26.93
N SER A 92 6.87 -3.44 27.59
CA SER A 92 7.95 -2.44 27.55
C SER A 92 8.57 -2.25 26.16
N GLU A 93 8.70 -3.32 25.37
CA GLU A 93 9.21 -3.23 23.99
C GLU A 93 8.25 -2.39 23.14
N TYR A 94 6.95 -2.66 23.24
CA TYR A 94 5.92 -1.92 22.51
C TYR A 94 5.84 -0.44 22.94
N LEU A 95 5.96 -0.16 24.23
CA LEU A 95 5.94 1.21 24.73
C LEU A 95 7.20 2.00 24.31
N SER A 96 8.35 1.35 24.22
CA SER A 96 9.62 2.00 23.86
C SER A 96 9.61 2.64 22.47
N ILE A 97 8.86 2.08 21.52
CA ILE A 97 8.82 2.56 20.13
C ILE A 97 7.85 3.73 19.90
N GLN A 98 6.89 3.96 20.81
CA GLN A 98 5.84 4.98 20.62
C GLN A 98 6.40 6.40 20.49
N ASN A 99 7.60 6.64 21.01
CA ASN A 99 8.26 7.94 20.98
C ASN A 99 9.53 7.97 20.15
N ASP A 100 9.78 6.95 19.31
CA ASP A 100 11.01 6.85 18.55
C ASP A 100 11.23 8.07 17.64
N SER A 101 12.46 8.59 17.68
CA SER A 101 12.84 9.78 16.91
C SER A 101 12.73 9.57 15.39
N PHE A 102 12.79 8.31 14.92
CA PHE A 102 12.63 7.95 13.52
C PHE A 102 11.27 8.40 12.97
N TYR A 103 10.16 8.05 13.65
CA TYR A 103 8.83 8.46 13.20
C TYR A 103 8.63 9.97 13.26
N LYS A 104 9.15 10.63 14.31
CA LYS A 104 9.10 12.09 14.43
C LYS A 104 9.83 12.78 13.28
N LYS A 105 11.04 12.29 12.94
CA LYS A 105 11.83 12.80 11.81
C LYS A 105 11.16 12.50 10.46
N SER A 106 10.59 11.30 10.29
CA SER A 106 9.85 10.95 9.08
C SER A 106 8.64 11.86 8.89
N GLN A 107 7.86 12.08 9.95
CA GLN A 107 6.72 12.98 9.92
C GLN A 107 7.14 14.42 9.61
N GLN A 108 8.25 14.90 10.18
CA GLN A 108 8.78 16.23 9.87
C GLN A 108 9.16 16.34 8.37
N ARG A 109 9.85 15.33 7.82
CA ARG A 109 10.19 15.28 6.39
C ARG A 109 8.94 15.34 5.50
N LEU A 110 7.89 14.60 5.87
CA LEU A 110 6.59 14.65 5.17
C LEU A 110 5.98 16.06 5.25
N GLN A 111 5.93 16.67 6.43
CA GLN A 111 5.39 18.02 6.59
C GLN A 111 6.17 19.05 5.77
N ASP A 112 7.49 18.94 5.73
CA ASP A 112 8.34 19.85 4.94
C ASP A 112 8.13 19.65 3.43
N ALA A 113 7.97 18.40 2.99
CA ALA A 113 7.64 18.05 1.61
C ALA A 113 6.26 18.61 1.18
N VAL A 114 5.25 18.45 2.05
CA VAL A 114 3.90 19.03 1.85
C VAL A 114 3.97 20.55 1.75
N LYS A 115 4.68 21.22 2.68
CA LYS A 115 4.84 22.69 2.65
C LYS A 115 5.50 23.20 1.37
N LYS A 116 6.42 22.41 0.81
CA LYS A 116 7.09 22.72 -0.46
C LYS A 116 6.25 22.37 -1.69
N GLY A 117 5.16 21.62 -1.52
CA GLY A 117 4.36 21.10 -2.63
C GLY A 117 5.08 20.02 -3.45
N ASP A 118 6.12 19.39 -2.89
CA ASP A 118 6.92 18.37 -3.57
C ASP A 118 7.15 17.16 -2.64
N LEU A 119 6.41 16.08 -2.90
CA LEU A 119 6.47 14.82 -2.16
C LEU A 119 7.54 13.86 -2.69
N LEU A 120 8.11 14.09 -3.88
CA LEU A 120 9.04 13.15 -4.49
C LEU A 120 10.28 12.88 -3.61
N PRO A 121 10.93 13.90 -3.00
CA PRO A 121 12.04 13.66 -2.07
C PRO A 121 11.65 12.79 -0.88
N TYR A 122 10.42 12.94 -0.37
CA TYR A 122 9.91 12.12 0.73
C TYR A 122 9.66 10.67 0.28
N TYR A 123 9.07 10.45 -0.89
CA TYR A 123 8.88 9.11 -1.43
C TYR A 123 10.21 8.40 -1.76
N ILE A 124 11.21 9.12 -2.25
CA ILE A 124 12.58 8.59 -2.44
C ILE A 124 13.17 8.16 -1.08
N TYR A 125 13.02 8.99 -0.05
CA TYR A 125 13.46 8.65 1.31
C TYR A 125 12.74 7.41 1.85
N MET A 126 11.42 7.33 1.72
CA MET A 126 10.63 6.16 2.15
C MET A 126 11.01 4.87 1.42
N ASN A 127 11.48 4.97 0.18
CA ASN A 127 11.95 3.83 -0.60
C ASN A 127 13.44 3.49 -0.38
N SER A 128 14.13 4.19 0.53
CA SER A 128 15.53 3.91 0.84
C SER A 128 15.69 2.65 1.70
N LEU A 129 16.86 2.01 1.58
CA LEU A 129 17.24 0.88 2.44
C LEU A 129 17.24 1.26 3.93
N GLU A 130 17.67 2.50 4.25
CA GLU A 130 17.69 3.01 5.62
C GLU A 130 16.26 3.06 6.21
N TYR A 131 15.31 3.63 5.46
CA TYR A 131 13.92 3.72 5.90
C TYR A 131 13.32 2.33 6.10
N GLY A 132 13.44 1.45 5.10
CA GLY A 132 12.89 0.10 5.16
C GLY A 132 13.44 -0.72 6.33
N ALA A 133 14.75 -0.64 6.59
CA ALA A 133 15.37 -1.33 7.72
C ALA A 133 14.85 -0.81 9.07
N ARG A 134 14.74 0.51 9.24
CA ARG A 134 14.24 1.11 10.49
C ARG A 134 12.75 0.87 10.71
N ASP A 135 11.93 0.97 9.68
CA ASP A 135 10.51 0.67 9.77
C ASP A 135 10.27 -0.81 10.14
N MET A 136 11.00 -1.74 9.50
CA MET A 136 10.94 -3.16 9.83
C MET A 136 11.38 -3.45 11.28
N GLU A 137 12.47 -2.82 11.73
CA GLU A 137 12.97 -2.97 13.10
C GLU A 137 11.94 -2.54 14.14
N LEU A 138 11.30 -1.39 13.91
CA LEU A 138 10.39 -0.77 14.85
C LEU A 138 9.00 -1.38 14.81
N GLN A 139 8.45 -1.73 13.64
CA GLN A 139 7.08 -2.27 13.52
C GLN A 139 6.99 -3.79 13.66
N TRP A 140 8.00 -4.52 13.16
CA TRP A 140 7.88 -5.96 12.94
C TRP A 140 8.88 -6.77 13.75
N ASN A 141 10.14 -6.35 13.85
CA ASN A 141 11.12 -7.06 14.68
C ASN A 141 10.78 -6.99 16.18
N LEU A 142 9.96 -6.01 16.60
CA LEU A 142 9.47 -5.89 17.97
C LEU A 142 8.78 -7.17 18.44
N TRP A 143 8.01 -7.84 17.56
CA TRP A 143 7.22 -9.03 17.92
C TRP A 143 8.10 -10.25 18.24
N PHE A 144 9.39 -10.19 17.96
CA PHE A 144 10.35 -11.21 18.38
C PHE A 144 10.91 -10.95 19.79
N ARG A 145 10.72 -9.74 20.33
CA ARG A 145 11.27 -9.27 21.62
C ARG A 145 10.21 -9.13 22.70
N THR A 146 8.94 -8.92 22.33
CA THR A 146 7.82 -8.72 23.27
C THR A 146 7.60 -9.90 24.22
N LYS A 147 7.90 -11.14 23.79
CA LYS A 147 7.85 -12.35 24.62
C LYS A 147 6.50 -12.50 25.34
N LEU A 148 5.41 -12.37 24.60
CA LEU A 148 4.06 -12.44 25.18
C LEU A 148 3.80 -13.84 25.72
N GLN A 149 3.17 -13.95 26.90
CA GLN A 149 2.90 -15.24 27.56
C GLN A 149 2.03 -16.15 26.67
N SER A 150 1.14 -15.56 25.89
CA SER A 150 0.28 -16.28 24.96
C SER A 150 0.96 -16.78 23.69
N GLY A 151 2.18 -16.31 23.38
CA GLY A 151 2.83 -16.54 22.08
C GLY A 151 2.16 -15.82 20.90
N LEU A 152 1.19 -14.93 21.15
CA LEU A 152 0.47 -14.21 20.10
C LEU A 152 1.34 -13.19 19.34
N ASP A 153 2.51 -12.87 19.85
CA ASP A 153 3.54 -12.10 19.15
C ASP A 153 4.02 -12.82 17.88
N ARG A 154 4.24 -14.14 17.97
CA ARG A 154 4.54 -15.00 16.81
C ARG A 154 3.36 -15.11 15.86
N SER A 155 2.15 -15.26 16.39
CA SER A 155 0.93 -15.25 15.56
C SER A 155 0.75 -13.94 14.82
N ARG A 156 1.01 -12.80 15.46
CA ARG A 156 0.90 -11.47 14.84
C ARG A 156 1.88 -11.31 13.68
N MET A 157 3.11 -11.76 13.87
CA MET A 157 4.14 -11.74 12.83
C MET A 157 3.79 -12.68 11.68
N ALA A 158 3.34 -13.91 11.98
CA ALA A 158 2.94 -14.87 10.96
C ALA A 158 1.78 -14.37 10.09
N LEU A 159 0.79 -13.70 10.68
CA LEU A 159 -0.31 -13.10 9.92
C LEU A 159 0.14 -11.95 9.01
N TRP A 160 1.10 -11.15 9.46
CA TRP A 160 1.70 -10.12 8.60
C TRP A 160 2.48 -10.74 7.43
N GLU A 161 3.22 -11.81 7.70
CA GLU A 161 3.92 -12.57 6.66
C GLU A 161 2.95 -13.18 5.65
N VAL A 162 1.83 -13.77 6.09
CA VAL A 162 0.74 -14.27 5.22
C VAL A 162 0.24 -13.17 4.28
N ARG A 163 -0.05 -11.98 4.81
CA ARG A 163 -0.49 -10.84 3.98
C ARG A 163 0.54 -10.49 2.91
N ASN A 164 1.82 -10.40 3.26
CA ASN A 164 2.88 -10.07 2.30
C ASN A 164 3.12 -11.18 1.24
N LEU A 165 2.95 -12.45 1.62
CA LEU A 165 2.99 -13.57 0.67
C LEU A 165 1.81 -13.51 -0.30
N ASN A 166 0.61 -13.21 0.18
CA ASN A 166 -0.57 -13.04 -0.67
C ASN A 166 -0.41 -11.84 -1.63
N ILE A 167 0.09 -10.71 -1.14
CA ILE A 167 0.41 -9.55 -1.98
C ILE A 167 1.43 -9.92 -3.06
N SER A 168 2.49 -10.65 -2.70
CA SER A 168 3.50 -11.12 -3.66
C SER A 168 2.89 -12.07 -4.70
N SER A 169 1.96 -12.93 -4.28
CA SER A 169 1.19 -13.80 -5.17
C SER A 169 0.32 -13.00 -6.12
N HIS A 170 -0.38 -11.95 -5.66
CA HIS A 170 -1.18 -11.06 -6.51
C HIS A 170 -0.31 -10.31 -7.53
N ILE A 171 0.85 -9.79 -7.11
CA ILE A 171 1.84 -9.18 -8.02
C ILE A 171 2.29 -10.20 -9.07
N ARG A 172 2.58 -11.45 -8.67
CA ARG A 172 2.96 -12.51 -9.61
C ARG A 172 1.84 -12.86 -10.59
N ARG A 173 0.59 -12.89 -10.12
CA ARG A 173 -0.58 -13.11 -10.99
C ARG A 173 -0.74 -12.00 -12.02
N ALA A 174 -0.58 -10.73 -11.62
CA ALA A 174 -0.59 -9.61 -12.55
C ALA A 174 0.53 -9.74 -13.60
N THR A 175 1.77 -9.96 -13.17
CA THR A 175 2.90 -10.09 -14.10
C THR A 175 2.82 -11.31 -15.03
N ALA A 176 2.14 -12.38 -14.62
CA ALA A 176 1.94 -13.56 -15.47
C ALA A 176 1.11 -13.27 -16.75
N LEU A 177 0.28 -12.23 -16.72
CA LEU A 177 -0.49 -11.77 -17.88
C LEU A 177 0.29 -10.77 -18.76
N HIS A 178 1.45 -10.30 -18.29
CA HIS A 178 2.23 -9.20 -18.89
C HIS A 178 3.73 -9.55 -18.98
N PRO A 179 4.11 -10.61 -19.71
CA PRO A 179 5.50 -11.05 -19.78
C PRO A 179 6.40 -10.00 -20.46
N GLY A 180 7.50 -9.64 -19.81
CA GLY A 180 8.48 -8.67 -20.32
C GLY A 180 8.09 -7.20 -20.14
N GLU A 181 6.92 -6.93 -19.57
CA GLU A 181 6.46 -5.57 -19.27
C GLU A 181 7.00 -5.05 -17.91
N ARG A 182 6.68 -3.78 -17.61
CA ARG A 182 7.06 -3.11 -16.36
C ARG A 182 5.83 -2.91 -15.50
N LEU A 183 5.90 -3.32 -14.24
CA LEU A 183 4.86 -3.08 -13.25
C LEU A 183 5.35 -2.06 -12.21
N LEU A 184 4.55 -1.03 -11.95
CA LEU A 184 4.72 -0.12 -10.81
C LEU A 184 3.81 -0.58 -9.67
N VAL A 185 4.39 -0.85 -8.50
CA VAL A 185 3.63 -1.23 -7.30
C VAL A 185 3.59 -0.02 -6.35
N ILE A 186 2.38 0.46 -6.06
CA ILE A 186 2.12 1.51 -5.08
C ILE A 186 1.49 0.84 -3.85
N ILE A 187 2.20 0.84 -2.73
CA ILE A 187 1.77 0.13 -1.53
C ILE A 187 2.34 0.78 -0.26
N GLY A 188 1.72 0.51 0.88
CA GLY A 188 2.22 0.96 2.19
C GLY A 188 3.67 0.53 2.43
N ALA A 189 4.49 1.45 2.94
CA ALA A 189 5.94 1.26 2.99
C ALA A 189 6.40 0.07 3.84
N SER A 190 5.62 -0.30 4.86
CA SER A 190 5.91 -1.46 5.73
C SER A 190 5.85 -2.80 5.00
N HIS A 191 5.24 -2.87 3.81
CA HIS A 191 5.24 -4.06 2.97
C HIS A 191 6.54 -4.22 2.18
N LYS A 192 7.17 -3.11 1.77
CA LYS A 192 8.31 -3.11 0.84
C LYS A 192 9.43 -4.08 1.24
N PRO A 193 9.93 -4.11 2.50
CA PRO A 193 11.00 -5.04 2.88
C PRO A 193 10.64 -6.52 2.65
N PHE A 194 9.40 -6.91 2.93
CA PHE A 194 8.92 -8.28 2.74
C PHE A 194 8.73 -8.62 1.27
N LEU A 195 8.10 -7.71 0.51
CA LEU A 195 7.87 -7.90 -0.92
C LEU A 195 9.18 -8.01 -1.69
N GLU A 196 10.20 -7.22 -1.35
CA GLU A 196 11.51 -7.33 -1.99
C GLU A 196 12.14 -8.69 -1.73
N ILE A 197 12.05 -9.23 -0.52
CA ILE A 197 12.56 -10.57 -0.20
C ILE A 197 11.86 -11.64 -1.04
N TYR A 198 10.53 -11.62 -1.11
CA TYR A 198 9.76 -12.67 -1.81
C TYR A 198 9.85 -12.55 -3.33
N LEU A 199 9.72 -11.35 -3.87
CA LEU A 199 9.78 -11.12 -5.32
C LEU A 199 11.20 -11.37 -5.87
N ASN A 200 12.26 -11.09 -5.10
CA ASN A 200 13.64 -11.35 -5.53
C ASN A 200 13.98 -12.85 -5.62
N GLN A 201 13.13 -13.72 -5.06
CA GLN A 201 13.27 -15.18 -5.20
C GLN A 201 12.58 -15.72 -6.47
N MET A 202 11.80 -14.89 -7.18
CA MET A 202 11.11 -15.31 -8.40
C MET A 202 12.05 -15.29 -9.60
N VAL A 203 12.04 -16.36 -10.38
CA VAL A 203 13.05 -16.69 -11.40
C VAL A 203 13.23 -15.62 -12.48
N ASP A 204 12.15 -14.95 -12.87
CA ASP A 204 12.07 -14.01 -14.00
C ASP A 204 11.63 -12.60 -13.59
N ILE A 205 11.61 -12.30 -12.28
CA ILE A 205 11.29 -10.96 -11.77
C ILE A 205 12.58 -10.19 -11.51
N LYS A 206 12.66 -8.99 -12.09
CA LYS A 206 13.72 -8.03 -11.80
C LYS A 206 13.16 -6.86 -11.01
N LEU A 207 13.59 -6.72 -9.77
CA LEU A 207 13.28 -5.55 -8.95
C LEU A 207 14.09 -4.33 -9.44
N VAL A 208 13.43 -3.18 -9.49
CA VAL A 208 14.04 -1.88 -9.83
C VAL A 208 13.74 -0.92 -8.70
N GLN A 209 14.78 -0.28 -8.14
CA GLN A 209 14.60 0.63 -7.02
C GLN A 209 14.13 2.00 -7.51
N LEU A 210 13.28 2.68 -6.72
CA LEU A 210 12.75 4.00 -7.09
C LEU A 210 13.87 5.01 -7.39
N ARG A 211 14.94 4.97 -6.60
CA ARG A 211 16.10 5.85 -6.78
C ARG A 211 16.77 5.71 -8.15
N ASP A 212 16.73 4.51 -8.74
CA ASP A 212 17.43 4.19 -9.99
C ASP A 212 16.65 4.73 -11.20
N VAL A 213 15.35 5.03 -11.02
CA VAL A 213 14.50 5.65 -12.04
C VAL A 213 14.28 7.15 -11.79
N SER A 214 14.41 7.61 -10.54
CA SER A 214 14.24 9.03 -10.19
C SER A 214 15.49 9.87 -10.47
N SER A 215 16.67 9.27 -10.62
CA SER A 215 17.91 9.98 -10.97
C SER A 215 17.92 10.60 -12.38
N ASN A 216 16.88 10.34 -13.19
CA ASN A 216 16.70 10.89 -14.53
C ASN A 216 15.58 11.95 -14.59
N ILE A 217 15.08 12.40 -13.43
CA ILE A 217 14.03 13.42 -13.33
C ILE A 217 14.72 14.71 -12.88
N ASP A 218 15.21 15.48 -13.86
CA ASP A 218 15.63 16.87 -13.70
C ASP A 218 14.41 17.80 -13.62
#